data_AF-A0A926THT2-F1
#
_entry.id   AF-A0A926THT2-F1
#
_cell.length_a   1.000
_cell.length_b   1.000
_cell.length_c   1.000
_cell.angle_alpha   90.00
_cell.angle_beta   90.00
_cell.angle_gamma   90.00
#
_symmetry.space_group_name_H-M   'P 1'
#
loop_
_entity.id
_entity.type
_entity.pdbx_description
1 polymer ?
#
loop_
_entity_poly.entity_id
_entity_poly.type
_entity_poly.pdbx_seq_one_letter_code
_entity_poly.pdbx_strand_id
1 'polypeptide(L)'
;QQVGIQPGSPIAILGPDPSHQAWARLARVRIIAQIPNAERFWAVGATVQSEVLSAMKQAGASAIVVESSERIPDEIARSRWLPIGSTGYYAYPLQP
;
A
#
# COMPACT_ATOMS: atom_id res chain seq x y z
N GLN A 1 2.17 11.60 13.52
CA GLN A 1 2.72 10.23 13.59
C GLN A 1 3.35 9.93 12.25
N GLN A 2 4.65 9.60 12.22
CA GLN A 2 5.32 9.20 10.98
C GLN A 2 4.86 7.80 10.60
N VAL A 3 4.45 7.61 9.35
CA VAL A 3 4.20 6.30 8.75
C VAL A 3 5.45 5.45 8.99
N GLY A 4 5.31 4.30 9.67
CA GLY A 4 6.41 3.43 10.12
C GLY A 4 7.18 2.71 9.01
N ILE A 5 7.19 3.24 7.79
CA ILE A 5 7.96 2.71 6.66
C ILE A 5 9.38 3.26 6.78
N GLN A 6 10.35 2.39 7.01
CA GLN A 6 11.76 2.71 7.11
C GLN A 6 12.57 2.00 6.02
N PRO A 7 13.80 2.44 5.74
CA PRO A 7 14.71 1.68 4.91
C PRO A 7 14.80 0.21 5.36
N GLY A 8 14.58 -0.72 4.44
CA GLY A 8 14.55 -2.16 4.67
C GLY A 8 13.16 -2.73 4.97
N SER A 9 12.15 -1.91 5.25
CA SER A 9 10.79 -2.38 5.54
C SER A 9 10.24 -3.28 4.41
N PRO A 10 9.69 -4.45 4.74
CA PRO A 10 8.94 -5.26 3.78
C PRO A 10 7.56 -4.62 3.57
N ILE A 11 7.20 -4.38 2.31
CA ILE A 11 5.92 -3.77 1.93
C ILE A 11 5.21 -4.59 0.85
N ALA A 12 3.90 -4.45 0.79
CA ALA A 12 3.12 -4.82 -0.38
C ALA A 12 2.81 -3.57 -1.21
N ILE A 13 2.63 -3.74 -2.51
CA ILE A 13 2.16 -2.67 -3.40
C ILE A 13 0.75 -2.97 -3.91
N LEU A 14 -0.03 -1.92 -4.18
CA LEU A 14 -1.33 -1.98 -4.81
C LEU A 14 -1.25 -1.26 -6.16
N GLY A 15 -1.53 -1.98 -7.24
CA GLY A 15 -1.39 -1.51 -8.62
C GLY A 15 -0.23 -2.18 -9.37
N PRO A 16 0.08 -1.68 -10.58
CA PRO A 16 1.12 -2.24 -11.45
C PRO A 16 2.52 -1.96 -10.89
N ASP A 17 3.40 -2.96 -10.97
CA ASP A 17 4.76 -2.93 -10.41
C ASP A 17 5.71 -1.86 -11.02
N PRO A 18 5.70 -1.59 -12.35
CA PRO A 18 6.65 -0.64 -12.95
C PRO A 18 6.63 0.75 -12.33
N SER A 19 5.47 1.23 -11.88
CA SER A 19 5.32 2.54 -11.24
C SER A 19 5.98 2.59 -9.85
N HIS A 20 6.03 1.46 -9.14
CA HIS A 20 6.42 1.40 -7.73
C HIS A 20 7.92 1.12 -7.52
N GLN A 21 8.59 0.47 -8.48
CA GLN A 21 10.00 0.06 -8.34
C GLN A 21 10.96 1.23 -8.12
N ALA A 22 10.77 2.33 -8.86
CA ALA A 22 11.63 3.52 -8.75
C ALA A 22 11.49 4.17 -7.36
N TRP A 23 10.25 4.36 -6.91
CA TRP A 23 9.97 4.89 -5.57
C TRP A 23 10.53 3.97 -4.47
N ALA A 24 10.29 2.65 -4.57
CA ALA A 24 10.74 1.69 -3.57
C ALA A 24 12.28 1.66 -3.45
N ARG A 25 12.99 1.79 -4.58
CA ARG A 25 14.46 1.88 -4.62
C ARG A 25 14.97 3.15 -3.94
N LEU A 26 14.36 4.30 -4.22
CA LEU A 26 14.72 5.57 -3.59
C LEU A 26 14.43 5.58 -2.08
N ALA A 27 13.29 5.02 -1.68
CA ALA A 27 12.89 4.85 -0.29
C ALA A 27 13.65 3.73 0.45
N ARG A 28 14.45 2.92 -0.28
CA ARG A 28 15.19 1.76 0.21
C ARG A 28 14.29 0.70 0.88
N VAL A 29 13.06 0.53 0.42
CA VAL A 29 12.12 -0.48 0.96
C VAL A 29 12.14 -1.75 0.09
N ARG A 30 11.59 -2.84 0.61
CA ARG A 30 11.54 -4.13 -0.08
C ARG A 30 10.11 -4.47 -0.44
N ILE A 31 9.79 -4.50 -1.73
CA ILE A 31 8.52 -5.03 -2.22
C ILE A 31 8.57 -6.56 -2.08
N ILE A 32 7.63 -7.12 -1.32
CA ILE A 32 7.55 -8.57 -1.07
C ILE A 32 6.24 -9.21 -1.55
N ALA A 33 5.24 -8.39 -1.88
CA ALA A 33 3.95 -8.82 -2.38
C ALA A 33 3.32 -7.72 -3.24
N GLN A 34 2.39 -8.12 -4.11
CA GLN A 34 1.69 -7.21 -5.02
C GLN A 34 0.21 -7.59 -5.11
N ILE A 35 -0.65 -6.56 -5.08
CA ILE A 35 -2.05 -6.63 -5.49
C ILE A 35 -2.13 -5.93 -6.85
N PRO A 36 -2.21 -6.67 -7.97
CA PRO A 36 -1.92 -6.10 -9.29
C PRO A 36 -2.99 -5.14 -9.83
N ASN A 37 -4.24 -5.24 -9.36
CA ASN A 37 -5.36 -4.46 -9.89
C ASN A 37 -6.02 -3.66 -8.76
N ALA A 38 -5.71 -2.35 -8.71
CA ALA A 38 -6.25 -1.43 -7.71
C ALA A 38 -7.77 -1.26 -7.86
N GLU A 39 -8.27 -1.08 -9.09
CA GLU A 39 -9.70 -0.93 -9.37
C GLU A 39 -10.52 -2.11 -8.83
N ARG A 40 -10.05 -3.33 -9.07
CA ARG A 40 -10.71 -4.55 -8.57
C ARG A 40 -10.64 -4.64 -7.06
N PHE A 41 -9.51 -4.26 -6.44
CA PHE A 41 -9.39 -4.22 -4.98
C PHE A 41 -10.40 -3.24 -4.36
N TRP A 42 -10.61 -2.08 -4.97
CA TRP A 42 -11.60 -1.10 -4.50
C TRP A 42 -13.05 -1.55 -4.78
N ALA A 43 -13.30 -2.25 -5.88
CA ALA A 43 -14.64 -2.69 -6.27
C ALA A 43 -15.17 -3.89 -5.47
N VAL A 44 -14.29 -4.68 -4.85
CA VAL A 44 -14.74 -5.78 -3.97
C VAL A 44 -15.22 -5.24 -2.63
N GLY A 45 -16.17 -5.94 -2.00
CA GLY A 45 -16.71 -5.56 -0.69
C GLY A 45 -15.67 -5.61 0.43
N ALA A 46 -15.97 -4.92 1.53
CA ALA A 46 -15.06 -4.75 2.68
C ALA A 46 -14.53 -6.07 3.27
N THR A 47 -15.33 -7.15 3.25
CA THR A 47 -14.89 -8.48 3.70
C THR A 47 -13.71 -8.99 2.88
N VAL A 48 -13.82 -8.96 1.55
CA VAL A 48 -12.76 -9.42 0.65
C VAL A 48 -11.54 -8.50 0.75
N GLN A 49 -11.74 -7.19 0.88
CA GLN A 49 -10.63 -6.27 1.14
C GLN A 49 -9.89 -6.67 2.42
N SER A 50 -10.60 -6.93 3.52
CA SER A 50 -10.02 -7.33 4.80
C SER A 50 -9.25 -8.65 4.72
N GLU A 51 -9.72 -9.61 3.93
CA GLU A 51 -9.01 -10.87 3.65
C GLU A 51 -7.70 -10.62 2.90
N VAL A 52 -7.73 -9.76 1.87
CA VAL A 52 -6.52 -9.36 1.13
C VAL A 52 -5.53 -8.62 2.05
N LEU A 53 -6.00 -7.68 2.87
CA LEU A 53 -5.16 -6.99 3.87
C LEU A 53 -4.51 -7.99 4.83
N SER A 54 -5.29 -8.99 5.29
CA SER A 54 -4.81 -10.05 6.19
C SER A 54 -3.77 -10.94 5.52
N ALA A 55 -3.97 -11.30 4.25
CA ALA A 55 -3.02 -12.09 3.47
C ALA A 55 -1.69 -11.34 3.29
N MET A 56 -1.73 -10.03 3.00
CA MET A 56 -0.51 -9.21 2.90
C MET A 56 0.24 -9.16 4.23
N LYS A 57 -0.50 -9.00 5.34
CA LYS A 57 0.09 -9.03 6.69
C LYS A 57 0.75 -10.38 7.00
N GLN A 58 0.08 -11.49 6.68
CA GLN A 58 0.60 -12.85 6.89
C GLN A 58 1.82 -13.14 6.01
N ALA A 59 1.90 -12.56 4.81
CA ALA A 59 3.09 -12.61 3.96
C ALA A 59 4.29 -11.82 4.54
N GLY A 60 4.08 -11.06 5.62
CA GLY A 60 5.12 -10.29 6.30
C GLY A 60 5.18 -8.83 5.90
N ALA A 61 4.19 -8.31 5.16
CA ALA A 61 4.18 -6.91 4.78
C ALA A 61 3.86 -6.03 5.99
N SER A 62 4.67 -5.00 6.22
CA SER A 62 4.46 -4.01 7.27
C SER A 62 3.43 -2.94 6.89
N ALA A 63 3.26 -2.69 5.58
CA ALA A 63 2.29 -1.77 5.01
C ALA A 63 1.94 -2.17 3.56
N ILE A 64 0.81 -1.66 3.08
CA ILE A 64 0.46 -1.63 1.65
C ILE A 64 0.71 -0.22 1.14
N VAL A 65 1.36 -0.08 -0.01
CA VAL A 65 1.66 1.20 -0.64
C VAL A 65 0.94 1.31 -1.97
N VAL A 66 0.40 2.49 -2.25
CA VAL A 66 -0.32 2.80 -3.49
C VAL A 66 0.05 4.20 -3.98
N GLU A 67 0.16 4.37 -5.29
CA GLU A 67 0.33 5.68 -5.92
C GLU A 67 -1.03 6.42 -5.98
N SER A 68 -1.03 7.73 -5.77
CA SER A 68 -2.23 8.60 -5.82
C SER A 68 -2.97 8.56 -7.17
N SER A 69 -2.27 8.20 -8.25
CA SER A 69 -2.81 8.02 -9.60
C SER A 69 -3.82 6.87 -9.71
N GLU A 70 -3.74 5.87 -8.81
CA GLU A 70 -4.59 4.66 -8.79
C GLU A 70 -6.02 4.92 -8.26
N ARG A 71 -6.46 6.18 -8.26
CA ARG A 71 -7.79 6.64 -7.82
C ARG A 71 -8.23 6.01 -6.49
N ILE A 72 -7.49 6.33 -5.43
CA ILE A 72 -7.93 6.01 -4.07
C ILE A 72 -9.28 6.72 -3.84
N PRO A 73 -10.39 6.02 -3.56
CA PRO A 73 -11.67 6.68 -3.33
C PRO A 73 -11.56 7.67 -2.17
N ASP A 74 -12.04 8.91 -2.34
CA ASP A 74 -11.87 10.00 -1.37
C ASP A 74 -12.32 9.63 0.06
N GLU A 75 -13.36 8.81 0.18
CA GLU A 75 -13.88 8.31 1.46
C GLU A 75 -12.92 7.33 2.14
N ILE A 76 -12.22 6.51 1.35
CA ILE A 76 -11.23 5.53 1.81
C ILE A 76 -9.90 6.22 2.14
N ALA A 77 -9.48 7.17 1.31
CA ALA A 77 -8.26 7.97 1.51
C ALA A 77 -8.26 8.69 2.87
N ARG A 78 -9.44 9.10 3.36
CA ARG A 78 -9.58 9.87 4.61
C ARG A 78 -9.49 9.04 5.89
N SER A 79 -9.71 7.72 5.85
CA SER A 79 -9.92 6.96 7.09
C SER A 79 -8.68 6.22 7.60
N ARG A 80 -7.81 5.70 6.72
CA ARG A 80 -6.64 4.89 7.13
C ARG A 80 -5.41 4.95 6.21
N TRP A 81 -5.54 5.50 5.01
CA TRP A 81 -4.40 5.68 4.10
C TRP A 81 -3.65 6.95 4.45
N LEU A 82 -2.37 6.82 4.79
CA LEU A 82 -1.54 7.91 5.25
C LEU A 82 -0.61 8.37 4.12
N PRO A 83 -0.56 9.67 3.79
CA PRO A 83 0.35 10.16 2.76
C PRO A 83 1.82 9.96 3.19
N ILE A 84 2.67 9.54 2.26
CA ILE A 84 4.11 9.39 2.45
C ILE A 84 4.79 10.71 2.05
N GLY A 85 4.82 11.67 2.96
CA GLY A 85 5.39 12.99 2.68
C GLY A 85 4.73 13.66 1.46
N SER A 86 5.53 14.15 0.51
CA SER A 86 5.07 14.77 -0.74
C SER A 86 5.32 13.90 -1.97
N THR A 87 5.41 12.57 -1.82
CA THR A 87 5.81 11.67 -2.93
C THR A 87 4.65 11.32 -3.87
N GLY A 88 3.41 11.68 -3.53
CA GLY A 88 2.23 11.19 -4.23
C GLY A 88 1.89 9.73 -3.92
N TYR A 89 2.50 9.13 -2.89
CA TYR A 89 2.19 7.79 -2.41
C TYR A 89 1.43 7.83 -1.09
N TYR A 90 0.63 6.79 -0.87
CA TYR A 90 -0.08 6.54 0.37
C TYR A 90 0.27 5.17 0.92
N ALA A 91 0.27 5.05 2.24
CA ALA A 91 0.50 3.82 2.95
C ALA A 91 -0.72 3.43 3.79
N TYR A 92 -1.08 2.15 3.75
CA TYR A 92 -1.97 1.52 4.72
C TYR A 92 -1.12 0.67 5.67
N PRO A 93 -0.92 1.08 6.94
CA PRO A 93 -0.19 0.28 7.91
C PRO A 93 -0.91 -1.05 8.21
N LEU A 94 -0.16 -2.17 8.23
CA LEU A 94 -0.67 -3.50 8.56
C LEU A 94 -0.26 -3.98 9.96
N GLN A 95 0.72 -3.30 10.56
CA GLN A 95 1.09 -3.49 11.96
C GLN A 95 -0.03 -2.97 12.88
N PRO A 96 -0.28 -3.61 14.04
CA PRO A 96 -1.10 -3.02 15.10
C PRO A 96 -0.43 -1.77 15.70
#